data_AF-A0A0M0G4M8-F1
#
_entry.id   AF-A0A0M0G4M8-F1
#
_cell.length_a   1.000
_cell.length_b   1.000
_cell.length_c   1.000
_cell.angle_alpha   90.00
_cell.angle_beta   90.00
_cell.angle_gamma   90.00
#
_symmetry.space_group_name_H-M   'P 1'
#
loop_
_entity.id
_entity.type
_entity.pdbx_description
1 polymer ?
#
loop_
_entity_poly.entity_id
_entity_poly.type
_entity_poly.pdbx_seq_one_letter_code
_entity_poly.pdbx_strand_id
1 'polypeptide(L)'
;MQRNNLKMFTQISSYIALAMVTLLPLFLILTITRDHVVPIIRPLLLLTFLLSVFGIPLSIVSMFSKEHLAKRMIVLVINGLPLGILVYGLMMEFIDEFLRSAP
;
A
#
# COMPACT_ATOMS: atom_id res chain seq x y z
N MET A 1 -15.80 11.40 17.71
CA MET A 1 -16.28 10.15 17.06
C MET A 1 -16.57 9.09 18.11
N GLN A 2 -17.68 8.36 17.99
CA GLN A 2 -17.94 7.21 18.87
C GLN A 2 -16.87 6.13 18.64
N ARG A 3 -16.40 5.48 19.72
CA ARG A 3 -15.30 4.49 19.66
C ARG A 3 -15.64 3.28 18.78
N ASN A 4 -16.93 2.97 18.58
CA ASN A 4 -17.37 1.93 17.64
C ASN A 4 -17.04 2.27 16.17
N ASN A 5 -17.12 3.53 15.79
CA ASN A 5 -16.84 3.95 14.41
C ASN A 5 -15.34 3.80 14.09
N LEU A 6 -14.47 3.96 15.10
CA LEU A 6 -13.02 3.74 14.96
C LEU A 6 -12.66 2.27 14.71
N LYS A 7 -13.48 1.34 15.20
CA LYS A 7 -13.33 -0.10 14.92
C LYS A 7 -13.59 -0.39 13.44
N MET A 8 -14.64 0.20 12.87
CA MET A 8 -14.97 0.07 11.45
C MET A 8 -13.83 0.60 10.56
N PHE A 9 -13.26 1.77 10.88
CA PHE A 9 -12.10 2.31 10.16
C PHE A 9 -10.88 1.38 10.25
N THR A 10 -10.63 0.78 11.42
CA THR A 10 -9.56 -0.20 11.58
C THR A 10 -9.80 -1.42 10.69
N GLN A 11 -11.03 -1.92 10.60
CA GLN A 11 -11.39 -3.06 9.75
C GLN A 11 -11.21 -2.74 8.25
N ILE A 12 -11.76 -1.62 7.79
CA ILE A 12 -11.61 -1.18 6.39
C ILE A 12 -10.12 -1.05 6.03
N SER A 13 -9.36 -0.35 6.88
CA SER A 13 -7.92 -0.18 6.67
C SER A 13 -7.17 -1.52 6.66
N SER A 14 -7.59 -2.48 7.50
CA SER A 14 -7.02 -3.83 7.53
C SER A 14 -7.30 -4.60 6.24
N TYR A 15 -8.50 -4.47 5.65
CA TYR A 15 -8.83 -5.14 4.38
C TYR A 15 -8.04 -4.57 3.21
N ILE A 16 -7.81 -3.25 3.19
CA ILE A 16 -6.95 -2.60 2.19
C ILE A 16 -5.52 -3.13 2.32
N ALA A 17 -4.99 -3.20 3.54
CA ALA A 17 -3.66 -3.74 3.81
C ALA A 17 -3.54 -5.21 3.35
N LEU A 18 -4.55 -6.02 3.65
CA LEU A 18 -4.60 -7.43 3.23
C LEU A 18 -4.61 -7.57 1.71
N ALA A 19 -5.42 -6.76 1.01
CA ALA A 19 -5.48 -6.75 -0.44
C ALA A 19 -4.11 -6.40 -1.04
N MET A 20 -3.38 -5.42 -0.47
CA MET A 20 -2.03 -5.08 -0.93
C MET A 20 -1.04 -6.23 -0.75
N VAL A 21 -1.00 -6.85 0.44
CA VAL A 21 -0.06 -7.95 0.73
C VAL A 21 -0.32 -9.19 -0.10
N THR A 22 -1.55 -9.37 -0.58
CA THR A 22 -1.91 -10.53 -1.42
C THR A 22 -1.71 -10.26 -2.91
N LEU A 23 -2.20 -9.11 -3.40
CA LEU A 23 -2.19 -8.79 -4.83
C LEU A 23 -0.81 -8.38 -5.35
N LEU A 24 -0.01 -7.69 -4.54
CA LEU A 24 1.29 -7.19 -4.99
C LEU A 24 2.28 -8.33 -5.25
N PRO A 25 2.47 -9.32 -4.35
CA PRO A 25 3.30 -10.50 -4.65
C PRO A 25 2.73 -11.34 -5.80
N LEU A 26 1.41 -11.51 -5.87
CA LEU A 26 0.77 -12.23 -6.97
C LEU A 26 1.11 -11.60 -8.32
N PHE A 27 1.00 -10.26 -8.41
CA PHE A 27 1.37 -9.52 -9.61
C PHE A 27 2.84 -9.69 -9.97
N LEU A 28 3.74 -9.62 -8.97
CA LEU A 28 5.17 -9.81 -9.18
C LEU A 28 5.48 -11.21 -9.72
N ILE A 29 4.91 -12.25 -9.13
CA ILE A 29 5.10 -13.64 -9.58
C ILE A 29 4.67 -13.79 -11.04
N LEU A 30 3.46 -13.35 -11.39
CA LEU A 30 2.94 -13.45 -12.76
C LEU A 30 3.77 -12.65 -13.78
N THR A 31 4.31 -11.51 -13.36
CA THR A 31 5.19 -10.70 -14.22
C THR A 31 6.53 -11.40 -14.44
N ILE A 32 7.09 -12.05 -13.42
CA ILE A 32 8.37 -12.76 -13.48
C ILE A 32 8.25 -14.05 -14.31
N THR A 33 7.15 -14.80 -14.17
CA THR A 33 6.96 -16.07 -14.91
C THR A 33 6.68 -15.86 -16.40
N ARG A 34 6.55 -14.61 -16.87
CA ARG A 34 6.12 -14.24 -18.23
C ARG A 34 4.81 -14.92 -18.66
N ASP A 35 4.01 -15.39 -17.71
CA ASP A 35 2.65 -15.74 -17.99
C ASP A 35 1.94 -14.49 -18.50
N HIS A 36 1.03 -14.66 -19.46
CA HIS A 36 0.17 -13.57 -19.88
C HIS A 36 -0.59 -13.08 -18.66
N VAL A 37 -0.12 -11.98 -18.06
CA VAL A 37 -0.77 -11.33 -16.92
C VAL A 37 -2.21 -11.12 -17.33
N VAL A 38 -3.12 -11.84 -16.66
CA VAL A 38 -4.54 -11.81 -16.99
C VAL A 38 -4.95 -10.33 -17.05
N PRO A 39 -5.63 -9.86 -18.12
CA PRO A 39 -5.90 -8.44 -18.34
C PRO A 39 -6.54 -7.73 -17.14
N ILE A 40 -7.25 -8.49 -16.30
CA ILE A 40 -7.95 -8.01 -15.11
C ILE A 40 -7.03 -7.69 -13.92
N ILE A 41 -5.80 -8.21 -13.87
CA ILE A 41 -4.91 -8.09 -12.69
C ILE A 41 -4.29 -6.70 -12.61
N ARG A 42 -3.90 -6.10 -13.75
CA ARG A 42 -3.36 -4.73 -13.80
C ARG A 42 -4.32 -3.68 -13.23
N PRO A 43 -5.59 -3.57 -13.68
CA PRO A 43 -6.52 -2.59 -13.12
C PRO A 43 -6.83 -2.86 -11.64
N LEU A 44 -6.84 -4.13 -11.24
CA LEU A 44 -7.08 -4.52 -9.84
C LEU A 44 -5.91 -4.12 -8.93
N LEU A 45 -4.67 -4.23 -9.40
CA LEU A 45 -3.49 -3.71 -8.70
C LEU A 45 -3.55 -2.18 -8.57
N LEU A 46 -3.89 -1.47 -9.64
CA LEU A 46 -4.01 -0.01 -9.65
C LEU A 46 -5.11 0.46 -8.66
N LEU A 47 -6.25 -0.21 -8.66
CA LEU A 47 -7.32 0.05 -7.70
C LEU A 47 -6.84 -0.16 -6.26
N THR A 48 -6.12 -1.25 -6.00
CA THR A 48 -5.61 -1.57 -4.67
C THR A 48 -4.56 -0.55 -4.22
N PHE A 49 -3.70 -0.09 -5.13
CA PHE A 49 -2.76 0.99 -4.88
C PHE A 49 -3.48 2.29 -4.50
N LEU A 50 -4.50 2.69 -5.27
CA LEU A 50 -5.32 3.88 -4.96
C LEU A 50 -6.02 3.74 -3.60
N LEU A 51 -6.60 2.58 -3.31
CA LEU A 51 -7.20 2.29 -2.01
C LEU A 51 -6.18 2.38 -0.88
N SER A 52 -4.93 1.95 -1.10
CA SER A 52 -3.86 2.08 -0.10
C SER A 52 -3.56 3.53 0.26
N VAL A 53 -3.63 4.46 -0.70
CA VAL A 53 -3.47 5.90 -0.43
C VAL A 53 -4.55 6.39 0.53
N PHE A 54 -5.80 5.95 0.36
CA PHE A 54 -6.89 6.21 1.32
C PHE A 54 -6.75 5.38 2.61
N GLY A 55 -6.07 4.23 2.55
CA GLY A 55 -5.74 3.39 3.69
C GLY A 55 -4.83 4.10 4.70
N ILE A 56 -3.93 4.98 4.27
CA ILE A 56 -3.02 5.73 5.14
C ILE A 56 -3.77 6.61 6.17
N PRO A 57 -4.64 7.57 5.78
CA PRO A 57 -5.38 8.38 6.74
C PRO A 57 -6.31 7.51 7.61
N LEU A 58 -6.89 6.44 7.06
CA LEU A 58 -7.68 5.48 7.84
C LEU A 58 -6.83 4.76 8.89
N SER A 59 -5.61 4.35 8.55
CA SER A 59 -4.65 3.75 9.49
C SER A 59 -4.25 4.73 10.59
N ILE A 60 -4.03 6.01 10.27
CA ILE A 60 -3.72 7.05 11.25
C ILE A 60 -4.89 7.24 12.23
N VAL A 61 -6.12 7.39 11.72
CA VAL A 61 -7.31 7.50 12.57
C VAL A 61 -7.53 6.24 13.40
N SER A 62 -7.19 5.06 12.84
CA SER A 62 -7.33 3.78 13.53
C SER A 62 -6.44 3.67 14.78
N MET A 63 -5.36 4.44 14.89
CA MET A 63 -4.47 4.44 16.08
C MET A 63 -5.21 4.78 17.38
N PHE A 64 -6.34 5.49 17.29
CA PHE A 64 -7.16 5.86 18.44
C PHE A 64 -8.26 4.84 18.76
N SER A 65 -8.37 3.73 18.00
CA SER A 65 -9.35 2.68 18.23
C SER A 65 -9.00 1.79 19.44
N LYS A 66 -9.94 0.96 19.89
CA LYS A 66 -9.72 -0.04 20.96
C LYS A 66 -9.08 -1.35 20.46
N GLU A 67 -8.74 -1.45 19.18
CA GLU A 67 -8.11 -2.66 18.61
C GLU A 67 -6.66 -2.81 19.10
N HIS A 68 -6.12 -4.04 18.98
CA HIS A 68 -4.76 -4.34 19.39
C HIS A 68 -3.74 -3.43 18.71
N LEU A 69 -2.81 -2.87 19.50
CA LEU A 69 -1.78 -1.96 19.00
C LEU A 69 -0.95 -2.57 17.86
N ALA A 70 -0.57 -3.85 17.98
CA ALA A 70 0.16 -4.58 16.94
C ALA A 70 -0.57 -4.56 15.59
N LYS A 71 -1.89 -4.85 15.59
CA LYS A 71 -2.70 -4.82 14.37
C LYS A 71 -2.70 -3.43 13.72
N ARG A 72 -2.85 -2.37 14.53
CA ARG A 72 -2.86 -0.98 14.03
C ARG A 72 -1.51 -0.58 13.42
N MET A 73 -0.40 -0.96 14.06
CA MET A 73 0.95 -0.70 13.54
C MET A 73 1.21 -1.43 12.23
N ILE A 74 0.86 -2.72 12.16
CA ILE A 74 1.02 -3.53 10.95
C ILE A 74 0.24 -2.92 9.78
N VAL A 75 -1.02 -2.54 10.03
CA VAL A 75 -1.90 -1.94 9.00
C VAL A 75 -1.38 -0.57 8.54
N LEU A 76 -0.83 0.25 9.45
CA LEU A 76 -0.18 1.51 9.08
C LEU A 76 1.05 1.28 8.19
N VAL A 77 1.92 0.36 8.56
CA VAL A 77 3.14 0.05 7.80
C VAL A 77 2.77 -0.45 6.40
N ILE A 78 1.86 -1.44 6.31
CA ILE A 78 1.47 -2.03 5.02
C ILE A 78 0.84 -0.97 4.11
N ASN A 79 -0.12 -0.20 4.60
CA ASN A 79 -0.76 0.84 3.79
C ASN A 79 0.20 1.98 3.41
N GLY A 80 1.29 2.16 4.15
CA GLY A 80 2.35 3.12 3.86
C GLY A 80 3.40 2.63 2.85
N LEU A 81 3.55 1.31 2.64
CA LEU A 81 4.52 0.75 1.69
C LEU A 81 4.42 1.33 0.28
N PRO A 82 3.21 1.54 -0.30
CA PRO A 82 3.12 2.06 -1.66
C PRO A 82 3.62 3.49 -1.78
N LEU A 83 3.47 4.30 -0.72
CA LEU A 83 4.08 5.62 -0.64
C LEU A 83 5.61 5.51 -0.65
N GLY A 84 6.17 4.53 0.06
CA GLY A 84 7.60 4.25 0.04
C GLY A 84 8.13 3.92 -1.36
N ILE A 85 7.38 3.15 -2.15
CA ILE A 85 7.73 2.85 -3.55
C ILE A 85 7.73 4.12 -4.40
N LEU A 86 6.72 4.99 -4.25
CA LEU A 86 6.67 6.27 -4.96
C LEU A 86 7.86 7.17 -4.61
N VAL A 87 8.14 7.35 -3.31
CA VAL A 87 9.25 8.16 -2.82
C VAL A 87 10.58 7.61 -3.34
N TYR A 88 10.75 6.29 -3.31
CA TYR A 88 11.94 5.64 -3.85
C TYR A 88 12.12 5.92 -5.36
N GLY A 89 11.05 5.79 -6.14
CA GLY A 89 11.08 6.07 -7.59
C GLY A 89 11.49 7.52 -7.88
N LEU A 90 10.87 8.48 -7.18
CA LEU A 90 11.21 9.91 -7.31
C LEU A 90 12.65 10.21 -6.90
N MET A 91 13.15 9.56 -5.84
CA MET A 91 14.54 9.72 -5.43
C MET A 91 15.52 9.16 -6.45
N MET A 92 15.21 8.01 -7.07
CA MET A 92 16.04 7.45 -8.14
C MET A 92 16.09 8.37 -9.35
N GLU A 93 14.95 8.93 -9.76
CA GLU A 93 14.88 9.89 -10.87
C GLU A 93 15.65 11.18 -10.55
N PHE A 94 15.56 11.68 -9.32
CA PHE A 94 16.36 12.81 -8.85
C PHE A 94 17.87 12.51 -8.89
N ILE A 95 18.29 11.33 -8.43
CA ILE A 95 19.70 10.92 -8.46
C ILE A 95 20.18 10.81 -9.91
N ASP A 96 19.37 10.23 -10.80
CA ASP A 96 19.72 10.05 -12.21
C ASP A 96 19.88 11.40 -12.92
N GLU A 97 19.00 12.37 -12.64
CA GLU A 97 19.04 13.69 -13.28
C GLU A 97 20.14 14.61 -12.72
N PHE A 98 20.35 14.62 -11.40
CA PHE A 98 21.19 15.64 -10.75
C PHE A 98 22.54 15.14 -10.26
N LEU A 99 22.68 13.83 -10.01
CA LEU A 99 23.89 13.25 -9.41
C LEU A 99 24.62 12.30 -10.36
N ARG A 100 23.95 11.75 -11.36
CA ARG A 100 24.61 10.95 -12.39
C ARG A 100 25.31 11.88 -13.37
N SER A 101 26.63 11.85 -13.33
CA SER A 101 27.45 12.46 -14.36
C SER A 101 27.16 11.75 -15.70
N ALA A 102 27.02 12.52 -16.78
CA ALA A 102 27.14 11.94 -18.12
C ALA A 102 28.44 11.12 -18.21
N PRO A 103 28.47 10.00 -18.97
CA PRO A 103 29.68 9.18 -19.10
C PRO A 103 30.89 9.99 -19.58
#